data_AF-A0A837LAW1-F1
#
_entry.id   AF-A0A837LAW1-F1
#
_cell.length_a   1.000
_cell.length_b   1.000
_cell.length_c   1.000
_cell.angle_alpha   90.00
_cell.angle_beta   90.00
_cell.angle_gamma   90.00
#
_symmetry.space_group_name_H-M   'P 1'
#
loop_
_entity.id
_entity.type
_entity.pdbx_description
1 polymer ?
#
loop_
_entity_poly.entity_id
_entity_poly.type
_entity_poly.pdbx_seq_one_letter_code
_entity_poly.pdbx_strand_id
1 'polypeptide(L)' 'MSTQDRQDVQGVNIKAEQLNFLMQTIHAHHKDFDCHQLDGLLGLAYDLAGSVYCWTEEEERIVLANEDTQREIK' A
#
# COMPACT_ATOMS: atom_id res chain seq x y z
N MET A 1 30.05 -0.65 -2.81
CA MET A 1 29.03 0.32 -2.38
C MET A 1 27.72 -0.42 -2.28
N SER A 2 27.11 -0.41 -1.10
CA SER A 2 25.86 -1.12 -0.86
C SER A 2 24.73 -0.24 -1.39
N THR A 3 24.10 -0.63 -2.50
CA THR A 3 22.77 -0.14 -2.82
C THR A 3 21.85 -0.52 -1.66
N GLN A 4 21.05 0.43 -1.18
CA GLN A 4 20.09 0.16 -0.11
C GLN A 4 19.09 -0.89 -0.62
N ASP A 5 18.91 -1.98 0.13
CA ASP A 5 18.02 -3.08 -0.27
C ASP A 5 16.59 -2.54 -0.41
N ARG A 6 15.97 -2.81 -1.57
CA ARG A 6 14.57 -2.47 -1.86
C ARG A 6 13.64 -3.05 -0.80
N GLN A 7 12.51 -2.38 -0.57
CA GLN A 7 11.51 -2.92 0.34
C GLN A 7 10.92 -4.23 -0.18
N ASP A 8 10.52 -5.11 0.74
CA ASP A 8 9.82 -6.34 0.37
C ASP A 8 8.45 -6.01 -0.26
N VAL A 9 8.31 -6.37 -1.54
CA VAL A 9 7.10 -6.16 -2.32
C VAL A 9 5.98 -7.13 -1.94
N GLN A 10 6.30 -8.29 -1.35
CA GLN A 10 5.30 -9.30 -1.05
C GLN A 10 4.30 -8.80 -0.01
N GLY A 11 4.79 -8.13 1.04
CA GLY A 11 3.96 -7.53 2.08
C GLY A 11 2.97 -6.48 1.55
N VAL A 12 3.40 -5.60 0.65
CA VAL A 12 2.52 -4.56 0.07
C VAL A 12 1.54 -5.17 -0.93
N ASN A 13 1.94 -6.18 -1.69
CA ASN A 13 1.07 -6.84 -2.66
C ASN A 13 -0.09 -7.57 -1.97
N ILE A 14 0.18 -8.25 -0.84
CA ILE A 14 -0.88 -8.88 -0.02
C ILE A 14 -1.90 -7.84 0.47
N LYS A 15 -1.43 -6.67 0.93
CA LYS A 15 -2.31 -5.58 1.38
C LYS A 15 -3.13 -5.00 0.23
N ALA A 16 -2.54 -4.85 -0.96
CA ALA A 16 -3.23 -4.39 -2.15
C ALA A 16 -4.32 -5.39 -2.61
N GLU A 17 -4.04 -6.69 -2.55
CA GLU A 17 -5.02 -7.75 -2.83
C GLU A 17 -6.16 -7.73 -1.81
N GLN A 18 -5.85 -7.60 -0.52
CA GLN A 18 -6.86 -7.47 0.55
C GLN A 18 -7.75 -6.25 0.32
N LEU A 19 -7.16 -5.10 -0.04
CA LEU A 19 -7.90 -3.89 -0.37
C LEU A 19 -8.82 -4.10 -1.57
N ASN A 20 -8.32 -4.72 -2.64
CA ASN A 20 -9.11 -5.00 -3.84
C ASN A 20 -10.31 -5.90 -3.51
N PHE A 21 -10.12 -6.98 -2.75
CA PHE A 21 -11.18 -7.88 -2.34
C PHE A 21 -12.23 -7.17 -1.45
N LEU A 22 -11.76 -6.35 -0.51
CA LEU A 22 -12.63 -5.57 0.37
C LEU A 22 -13.49 -4.58 -0.42
N MET A 23 -12.89 -3.86 -1.36
CA MET A 23 -13.62 -2.93 -2.23
C MET A 23 -14.66 -3.63 -3.11
N GLN A 24 -14.34 -4.81 -3.64
CA GLN A 24 -15.30 -5.63 -4.39
C GLN A 24 -16.46 -6.09 -3.50
N THR A 25 -16.17 -6.51 -2.27
CA THR A 25 -17.19 -6.95 -1.30
C THR A 25 -18.11 -5.80 -0.93
N ILE A 26 -17.56 -4.62 -0.62
CA ILE A 26 -18.33 -3.41 -0.36
C ILE A 26 -19.19 -3.08 -1.58
N HIS A 27 -18.63 -3.09 -2.78
CA HIS A 27 -19.39 -2.78 -3.99
C HIS A 27 -20.56 -3.74 -4.21
N ALA A 28 -20.35 -5.05 -4.04
CA ALA A 28 -21.37 -6.07 -4.23
C ALA A 28 -22.47 -6.04 -3.16
N HIS A 29 -22.11 -5.75 -1.90
CA HIS A 29 -22.97 -5.95 -0.73
C HIS A 29 -23.29 -4.67 0.07
N HIS A 30 -22.95 -3.48 -0.43
CA HIS A 30 -23.18 -2.21 0.29
C HIS A 30 -24.63 -1.97 0.74
N LYS A 31 -25.62 -2.63 0.09
CA LYS A 31 -27.04 -2.54 0.48
C LYS A 31 -27.44 -3.52 1.58
N ASP A 32 -26.62 -4.56 1.79
CA ASP A 32 -26.84 -5.59 2.81
C ASP A 32 -26.23 -5.18 4.17
N PHE A 33 -25.35 -4.17 4.17
CA PHE A 33 -24.72 -3.63 5.37
C PHE A 33 -25.48 -2.42 5.91
N ASP A 34 -25.59 -2.35 7.24
CA ASP A 34 -25.99 -1.10 7.90
C ASP A 34 -24.88 -0.05 7.84
N CYS A 35 -25.21 1.20 8.20
CA CYS A 35 -24.25 2.30 8.13
C CYS A 35 -23.01 2.09 9.01
N HIS A 36 -23.16 1.47 10.19
CA HIS A 36 -22.04 1.22 11.08
C HIS A 36 -21.13 0.11 10.57
N GLN A 37 -21.70 -0.93 9.97
CA GLN A 37 -20.95 -1.98 9.28
C GLN A 37 -20.19 -1.42 8.08
N LEU A 38 -20.83 -0.58 7.28
CA LEU A 38 -20.20 0.05 6.12
C LEU A 38 -19.06 1.00 6.55
N ASP A 39 -19.28 1.81 7.58
CA ASP A 39 -18.25 2.68 8.16
C ASP A 39 -17.03 1.87 8.63
N GLY A 40 -17.27 0.72 9.27
CA GLY A 40 -16.19 -0.20 9.67
C GLY A 40 -15.41 -0.78 8.48
N LEU A 41 -16.11 -1.22 7.43
CA LEU A 41 -15.47 -1.75 6.22
C LEU A 41 -14.69 -0.66 5.47
N LEU A 42 -15.21 0.56 5.40
CA LEU A 42 -14.52 1.71 4.81
C LEU A 42 -13.30 2.12 5.63
N GLY A 43 -13.37 2.06 6.96
CA GLY A 43 -12.22 2.27 7.84
C GLY A 43 -11.10 1.27 7.56
N LEU A 44 -11.42 -0.02 7.44
CA LEU A 44 -10.45 -1.05 7.07
C LEU A 44 -9.83 -0.81 5.69
N ALA A 45 -10.64 -0.37 4.71
CA ALA A 45 -10.14 -0.02 3.39
C ALA A 45 -9.17 1.17 3.45
N TYR A 46 -9.47 2.16 4.29
CA TYR A 46 -8.61 3.32 4.51
C TYR A 46 -7.26 2.93 5.13
N ASP A 47 -7.27 2.04 6.14
CA ASP A 47 -6.04 1.55 6.78
C ASP A 47 -5.16 0.75 5.81
N LEU A 48 -5.77 -0.08 4.97
CA LEU A 48 -5.07 -0.84 3.92
C LEU A 48 -4.47 0.09 2.87
N ALA A 49 -5.24 1.05 2.38
CA ALA A 49 -4.77 2.05 1.42
C ALA A 49 -3.62 2.89 1.99
N GLY A 50 -3.72 3.30 3.26
CA GLY A 50 -2.66 4.01 3.98
C GLY A 50 -1.38 3.19 4.08
N SER A 51 -1.47 1.88 4.40
CA SER A 51 -0.29 1.01 4.42
C SER A 51 0.40 0.91 3.06
N VAL A 52 -0.37 0.80 1.97
CA VAL A 52 0.19 0.73 0.60
C VAL A 52 0.84 2.06 0.21
N TYR A 53 0.19 3.18 0.55
CA TYR A 53 0.72 4.51 0.29
C TYR A 53 2.04 4.75 1.04
N CYS A 54 2.10 4.47 2.35
CA CYS A 54 3.32 4.63 3.15
C CYS A 54 4.48 3.77 2.63
N TRP A 55 4.20 2.55 2.17
CA TRP A 55 5.23 1.70 1.54
C TRP A 55 5.73 2.35 0.24
N THR A 56 4.83 2.89 -0.58
CA THR A 56 5.20 3.54 -1.85
C THR A 56 6.10 4.76 -1.62
N GLU A 57 5.80 5.60 -0.62
CA GLU A 57 6.64 6.75 -0.27
C GLU A 57 8.04 6.35 0.19
N GLU A 58 8.16 5.25 0.95
CA GLU A 58 9.46 4.79 1.45
C GLU A 58 10.29 4.13 0.34
N GLU A 59 9.67 3.36 -0.56
CA GLU A 59 10.37 2.80 -1.72
C GLU A 59 10.84 3.92 -2.66
N GLU A 60 10.04 4.98 -2.86
CA GLU A 60 10.47 6.15 -3.65
C GLU A 60 11.72 6.80 -3.05
N ARG A 61 11.77 6.99 -1.73
CA ARG A 61 12.96 7.52 -1.03
C ARG A 61 14.19 6.66 -1.23
N ILE A 62 14.05 5.33 -1.13
CA ILE A 62 15.15 4.39 -1.33
C ILE A 62 15.66 4.44 -2.77
N VAL A 63 14.74 4.49 -3.75
CA VAL A 63 15.11 4.59 -5.17
C VAL A 63 15.87 5.89 -5.44
N LEU A 64 15.38 7.03 -4.94
CA LEU A 64 16.05 8.32 -5.11
C LEU A 64 17.46 8.32 -4.48
N ALA A 65 17.61 7.82 -3.25
CA ALA A 65 18.91 7.73 -2.58
C ALA A 65 19.90 6.84 -3.34
N ASN A 66 19.41 5.72 -3.90
CA ASN A 66 20.20 4.83 -4.73
C ASN A 66 20.62 5.49 -6.05
N GLU A 67 19.74 6.26 -6.69
CA GLU A 67 20.05 7.02 -7.91
C GLU A 67 21.10 8.10 -7.66
N ASP A 68 20.98 8.86 -6.57
CA ASP A 68 21.96 9.89 -6.20
C ASP A 68 23.33 9.28 -5.90
N THR A 69 23.36 8.16 -5.16
CA THR A 69 24.60 7.41 -4.92
C THR A 69 25.24 6.93 -6.23
N GLN A 70 24.43 6.46 -7.20
CA GLN A 70 24.95 6.07 -8.51
C GLN A 70 25.51 7.23 -9.34
N ARG A 71 24.99 8.45 -9.17
CA ARG A 71 25.50 9.65 -9.84
C ARG A 71 26.83 10.11 -9.27
N GLU A 72 27.06 9.99 -7.96
CA GLU A 72 28.32 10.36 -7.32
C GLU A 72 29.49 9.41 -7.65
N ILE A 73 29.17 8.17 -8.04
CA ILE A 73 30.16 7.16 -8.44
C ILE A 73 30.62 7.35 -9.90
N LYS A 74 29.86 8.09 -10.70
CA LYS A 74 30.07 8.26 -12.15
C LYS A 74 30.90 9.50 -12.47
#